data_AF-A0A8J6NPP6-F1
#
_entry.id   AF-A0A8J6NPP6-F1
#
_cell.length_a   1.000
_cell.length_b   1.000
_cell.length_c   1.000
_cell.angle_alpha   90.00
_cell.angle_beta   90.00
_cell.angle_gamma   90.00
#
_symmetry.space_group_name_H-M   'P 1'
#
loop_
_entity.id
_entity.type
_entity.pdbx_description
1 polymer ?
#
loop_
_entity_poly.entity_id
_entity_poly.type
_entity_poly.pdbx_seq_one_letter_code
_entity_poly.pdbx_strand_id
1 'polypeptide(L)'
;MTKIYDLSQDLNQDCSFWPFYPPFEVKYIKRKSEQGVNAQYIQTSNHMGTHLDAPRHFVTNGKTIDQIPIEWCYGPGVIVDLSDMLDDLDVFTPEDIEQRVEVRDGDILFIHTGWSDYSFFSPNGDEERYIQRHPGPHHSICDWLLEKKIHIWGVDMISTDHPMNLPIGRFLGKGGLEHWKKVRNKVEEKFGADKVDEMFPEEAYQLTHNALFPHDCIHVENLGGDIGLKELHNKRITLGVFPWKFKGGEAAFCRAVAWA
;
A
#
# COMPACT_ATOMS: atom_id res chain seq x y z
N MET A 1 -1.36 25.23 -17.15
CA MET A 1 -1.09 24.81 -15.75
C MET A 1 -1.00 23.31 -15.77
N THR A 2 -0.03 22.73 -15.06
CA THR A 2 0.07 21.27 -14.89
C THR A 2 -1.18 20.77 -14.16
N LYS A 3 -1.78 19.66 -14.63
CA LYS A 3 -2.96 19.08 -13.98
C LYS A 3 -2.49 18.29 -12.76
N ILE A 4 -3.26 18.37 -11.67
CA ILE A 4 -3.00 17.61 -10.45
C ILE A 4 -4.03 16.48 -10.39
N TYR A 5 -3.55 15.29 -10.10
CA TYR A 5 -4.32 14.07 -9.98
C TYR A 5 -4.27 13.58 -8.55
N ASP A 6 -5.39 13.08 -8.07
CA ASP A 6 -5.52 12.59 -6.70
C ASP A 6 -5.35 11.08 -6.67
N LEU A 7 -4.30 10.59 -6.03
CA LEU A 7 -3.95 9.17 -6.00
C LEU A 7 -4.39 8.49 -4.69
N SER A 8 -5.32 9.10 -3.97
CA SER A 8 -5.75 8.65 -2.64
C SER A 8 -7.15 8.06 -2.70
N GLN A 9 -7.39 6.99 -1.95
CA GLN A 9 -8.74 6.48 -1.69
C GLN A 9 -9.47 7.41 -0.72
N ASP A 10 -10.81 7.38 -0.78
CA ASP A 10 -11.65 8.04 0.21
C ASP A 10 -11.42 7.44 1.61
N LEU A 11 -11.56 8.28 2.64
CA LEU A 11 -11.33 7.90 4.03
C LEU A 11 -12.57 8.21 4.87
N ASN A 12 -13.25 7.16 5.34
CA ASN A 12 -14.29 7.23 6.36
C ASN A 12 -14.39 5.88 7.10
N GLN A 13 -15.43 5.70 7.93
CA GLN A 13 -15.67 4.47 8.70
C GLN A 13 -15.94 3.20 7.86
N ASP A 14 -16.23 3.37 6.58
CA ASP A 14 -16.52 2.30 5.62
C ASP A 14 -15.27 1.84 4.86
N CYS A 15 -14.16 2.58 4.93
CA CYS A 15 -12.90 2.20 4.29
C CYS A 15 -12.43 0.83 4.80
N SER A 16 -12.09 -0.09 3.89
CA SER A 16 -11.48 -1.37 4.26
C SER A 16 -10.16 -1.15 5.00
N PHE A 17 -9.89 -1.99 5.99
CA PHE A 17 -8.73 -1.84 6.86
C PHE A 17 -8.12 -3.18 7.23
N TRP A 18 -6.89 -3.12 7.70
CA TRP A 18 -6.17 -4.32 8.10
C TRP A 18 -6.96 -5.09 9.18
N PRO A 19 -7.22 -6.39 9.00
CA PRO A 19 -7.98 -7.17 9.98
C PRO A 19 -7.42 -7.04 11.40
N PHE A 20 -8.31 -7.00 12.39
CA PHE A 20 -8.01 -6.86 13.83
C PHE A 20 -7.57 -5.47 14.32
N TYR A 21 -7.46 -4.47 13.44
CA TYR A 21 -7.25 -3.09 13.91
C TYR A 21 -8.56 -2.47 14.42
N PRO A 22 -8.50 -1.51 15.38
CA PRO A 22 -9.68 -0.73 15.74
C PRO A 22 -10.24 -0.01 14.50
N PRO A 23 -11.57 -0.03 14.29
CA PRO A 23 -12.19 0.61 13.13
C PRO A 23 -12.04 2.13 13.19
N PHE A 24 -12.22 2.77 12.04
CA PHE A 24 -12.33 4.23 11.97
C PHE A 24 -13.68 4.68 12.55
N GLU A 25 -13.64 5.53 13.57
CA GLU A 25 -14.80 6.10 14.22
C GLU A 25 -14.83 7.61 14.02
N VAL A 26 -15.96 8.13 13.55
CA VAL A 26 -16.20 9.58 13.47
C VAL A 26 -17.52 9.96 14.11
N LYS A 27 -17.51 11.00 14.95
CA LYS A 27 -18.72 11.54 15.56
C LYS A 27 -18.74 13.06 15.51
N TYR A 28 -19.91 13.63 15.30
CA TYR A 28 -20.09 15.08 15.45
C TYR A 28 -20.12 15.44 16.93
N ILE A 29 -19.31 16.42 17.31
CA ILE A 29 -19.32 17.05 18.63
C ILE A 29 -20.01 18.42 18.61
N LYS A 30 -20.20 18.99 17.41
CA LYS A 30 -21.02 20.18 17.14
C LYS A 30 -21.73 20.04 15.80
N ARG A 31 -22.97 20.51 15.74
CA ARG A 31 -23.82 20.62 14.56
C ARG A 31 -24.15 22.07 14.27
N LYS A 32 -24.05 22.48 13.01
CA LYS A 32 -24.29 23.88 12.59
C LYS A 32 -25.66 24.41 13.02
N SER A 33 -26.71 23.59 12.98
CA SER A 33 -28.07 23.99 13.37
C SER A 33 -28.19 24.39 14.85
N GLU A 34 -27.36 23.82 15.71
CA GLU A 34 -27.44 24.00 17.16
C GLU A 34 -26.38 24.98 17.67
N GLN A 35 -25.15 24.90 17.13
CA GLN A 35 -24.00 25.67 17.62
C GLN A 35 -23.37 26.60 16.57
N GLY A 36 -23.97 26.75 15.38
CA GLY A 36 -23.46 27.63 14.32
C GLY A 36 -22.23 27.12 13.57
N VAL A 37 -21.65 25.98 13.98
CA VAL A 37 -20.45 25.37 13.40
C VAL A 37 -20.55 23.85 13.44
N ASN A 38 -19.95 23.17 12.47
CA ASN A 38 -19.75 21.71 12.51
C ASN A 38 -18.36 21.40 13.07
N ALA A 39 -18.28 20.40 13.95
CA ALA A 39 -17.01 19.86 14.41
C ALA A 39 -17.15 18.35 14.64
N GLN A 40 -16.13 17.61 14.26
CA GLN A 40 -16.08 16.15 14.39
C GLN A 40 -14.87 15.73 15.22
N TYR A 41 -15.02 14.58 15.87
CA TYR A 41 -13.96 13.84 16.54
C TYR A 41 -13.72 12.53 15.77
N ILE A 42 -12.45 12.19 15.56
CA ILE A 42 -12.02 10.96 14.86
C ILE A 42 -11.18 10.12 15.83
N GLN A 43 -11.43 8.81 15.86
CA GLN A 43 -10.59 7.79 16.48
C GLN A 43 -10.30 6.71 15.44
N THR A 44 -9.05 6.31 15.28
CA THR A 44 -8.63 5.42 14.18
C THR A 44 -7.25 4.81 14.45
N SER A 45 -6.94 3.70 13.79
CA SER A 45 -5.55 3.26 13.53
C SER A 45 -4.87 4.19 12.52
N ASN A 46 -3.54 4.25 12.51
CA ASN A 46 -2.76 5.02 11.52
C ASN A 46 -2.70 4.36 10.14
N HIS A 47 -2.95 3.05 10.07
CA HIS A 47 -2.99 2.27 8.83
C HIS A 47 -4.43 2.15 8.32
N MET A 48 -4.95 3.25 7.78
CA MET A 48 -6.32 3.34 7.27
C MET A 48 -6.32 4.15 5.98
N GLY A 49 -7.03 3.66 4.96
CA GLY A 49 -7.02 4.26 3.63
C GLY A 49 -5.59 4.47 3.11
N THR A 50 -5.41 5.45 2.24
CA THR A 50 -4.08 5.80 1.73
C THR A 50 -3.19 6.36 2.84
N HIS A 51 -2.12 5.65 3.18
CA HIS A 51 -1.23 6.00 4.27
C HIS A 51 0.22 5.69 3.93
N LEU A 52 1.13 6.42 4.57
CA LEU A 52 2.58 6.20 4.51
C LEU A 52 3.04 5.57 5.82
N ASP A 53 3.80 4.49 5.71
CA ASP A 53 4.47 3.87 6.85
C ASP A 53 5.86 4.46 7.04
N ALA A 54 6.25 4.74 8.28
CA ALA A 54 7.61 5.17 8.60
C ALA A 54 8.44 3.98 9.11
N PRO A 55 9.79 4.06 9.08
CA PRO A 55 10.64 2.97 9.57
C PRO A 55 10.32 2.53 10.99
N ARG A 56 9.85 3.45 11.85
CA ARG A 56 9.43 3.16 13.23
C ARG A 56 8.42 2.02 13.35
N HIS A 57 7.60 1.80 12.32
CA HIS A 57 6.60 0.74 12.31
C HIS A 57 7.22 -0.65 12.55
N PHE A 58 8.42 -0.90 12.01
CA PHE A 58 9.16 -2.18 12.14
C PHE A 58 10.53 -2.06 12.81
N VAL A 59 11.06 -0.85 12.96
CA VAL A 59 12.39 -0.59 13.52
C VAL A 59 12.24 0.21 14.81
N THR A 60 12.59 -0.38 15.96
CA THR A 60 12.37 0.25 17.28
C THR A 60 12.94 1.67 17.41
N ASN A 61 14.11 1.91 16.84
CA ASN A 61 14.76 3.23 16.79
C ASN A 61 14.66 3.90 15.40
N GLY A 62 13.77 3.41 14.54
CA GLY A 62 13.52 3.94 13.21
C GLY A 62 12.93 5.35 13.23
N LYS A 63 13.04 6.02 12.09
CA LYS A 63 12.44 7.34 11.86
C LYS A 63 10.92 7.27 12.05
N THR A 64 10.38 8.28 12.70
CA THR A 64 8.94 8.52 12.77
C THR A 64 8.49 9.40 11.61
N ILE A 65 7.18 9.50 11.36
CA ILE A 65 6.63 10.29 10.24
C ILE A 65 7.13 11.74 10.23
N ASP A 66 7.23 12.39 11.40
CA ASP A 66 7.74 13.76 11.50
C ASP A 66 9.24 13.92 11.20
N GLN A 67 9.98 12.81 11.14
CA GLN A 67 11.41 12.73 10.86
C GLN A 67 11.72 12.33 9.41
N ILE A 68 10.71 11.97 8.61
CA ILE A 68 10.89 11.69 7.18
C ILE A 68 11.28 12.99 6.45
N PRO A 69 12.39 13.02 5.71
CA PRO A 69 12.77 14.16 4.88
C PRO A 69 11.66 14.51 3.88
N ILE A 70 11.25 15.77 3.85
CA ILE A 70 10.18 16.22 2.95
C ILE A 70 10.59 16.09 1.48
N GLU A 71 11.89 16.07 1.21
CA GLU A 71 12.49 15.87 -0.11
C GLU A 71 12.27 14.45 -0.65
N TRP A 72 11.98 13.47 0.21
CA TRP A 72 11.58 12.13 -0.23
C TRP A 72 10.10 12.09 -0.63
N CYS A 73 9.29 12.96 -0.01
CA CYS A 73 7.84 13.02 -0.17
C CYS A 73 7.37 13.78 -1.42
N TYR A 74 8.28 14.39 -2.18
CA TYR A 74 7.94 15.12 -3.40
C TYR A 74 9.12 15.11 -4.36
N GLY A 75 8.89 14.65 -5.58
CA GLY A 75 9.99 14.53 -6.54
C GLY A 75 9.60 13.85 -7.84
N PRO A 76 10.58 13.62 -8.72
CA PRO A 76 10.37 12.84 -9.92
C PRO A 76 10.01 11.39 -9.55
N GLY A 77 9.20 10.77 -10.39
CA GLY A 77 8.77 9.40 -10.19
C GLY A 77 8.05 8.81 -11.38
N VAL A 78 7.55 7.59 -11.19
CA VAL A 78 6.77 6.85 -12.18
C VAL A 78 5.61 6.13 -11.51
N ILE A 79 4.48 6.03 -12.22
CA ILE A 79 3.41 5.09 -11.89
C ILE A 79 3.49 3.96 -12.92
N VAL A 80 3.85 2.77 -12.48
CA VAL A 80 4.02 1.60 -13.35
C VAL A 80 2.74 0.81 -13.35
N ASP A 81 2.11 0.72 -14.53
CA ASP A 81 0.90 -0.06 -14.70
C ASP A 81 1.24 -1.51 -15.05
N LEU A 82 0.87 -2.42 -14.16
CA LEU A 82 0.96 -3.87 -14.29
C LEU A 82 -0.42 -4.52 -14.28
N SER A 83 -1.50 -3.75 -14.27
CA SER A 83 -2.87 -4.26 -14.11
C SER A 83 -3.32 -5.21 -15.22
N ASP A 84 -2.70 -5.14 -16.40
CA ASP A 84 -3.00 -6.01 -17.55
C ASP A 84 -2.42 -7.43 -17.42
N MET A 85 -1.46 -7.65 -16.51
CA MET A 85 -0.80 -8.95 -16.32
C MET A 85 -1.07 -9.58 -14.94
N LEU A 86 -1.84 -8.91 -14.07
CA LEU A 86 -2.07 -9.35 -12.70
C LEU A 86 -3.52 -9.77 -12.46
N ASP A 87 -3.68 -10.89 -11.76
CA ASP A 87 -4.94 -11.41 -11.24
C ASP A 87 -4.72 -11.91 -9.78
N ASP A 88 -5.70 -12.62 -9.22
CA ASP A 88 -5.71 -13.13 -7.85
C ASP A 88 -4.37 -13.79 -7.50
N LEU A 89 -3.69 -13.24 -6.49
CA LEU A 89 -2.47 -13.80 -5.90
C LEU A 89 -1.32 -13.96 -6.90
N ASP A 90 -1.28 -13.15 -7.97
CA ASP A 90 -0.13 -13.10 -8.85
C ASP A 90 1.10 -12.47 -8.20
N VAL A 91 2.26 -12.81 -8.78
CA VAL A 91 3.56 -12.31 -8.35
C VAL A 91 4.18 -11.50 -9.47
N PHE A 92 4.57 -10.25 -9.19
CA PHE A 92 5.34 -9.42 -10.12
C PHE A 92 6.79 -9.25 -9.67
N THR A 93 7.67 -8.96 -10.62
CA THR A 93 9.12 -8.87 -10.41
C THR A 93 9.65 -7.49 -10.81
N PRO A 94 10.90 -7.14 -10.41
CA PRO A 94 11.57 -5.95 -10.96
C PRO A 94 11.65 -5.91 -12.49
N GLU A 95 11.77 -7.07 -13.13
CA GLU A 95 11.87 -7.14 -14.59
C GLU A 95 10.54 -6.72 -15.25
N ASP A 96 9.40 -7.10 -14.67
CA ASP A 96 8.08 -6.65 -15.13
C ASP A 96 7.95 -5.12 -15.05
N ILE A 97 8.59 -4.49 -14.06
CA ILE A 97 8.61 -3.02 -13.88
C ILE A 97 9.49 -2.36 -14.94
N GLU A 98 10.73 -2.82 -15.09
CA GLU A 98 11.73 -2.25 -16.02
C GLU A 98 11.32 -2.42 -17.50
N GLN A 99 10.51 -3.42 -17.83
CA GLN A 99 9.92 -3.57 -19.16
C GLN A 99 8.90 -2.47 -19.51
N ARG A 100 8.29 -1.81 -18.51
CA ARG A 100 7.28 -0.77 -18.72
C ARG A 100 7.88 0.62 -18.84
N VAL A 101 8.83 0.96 -17.96
CA VAL A 101 9.40 2.32 -17.87
C VAL A 101 10.75 2.32 -17.14
N GLU A 102 11.64 3.23 -17.53
CA GLU A 102 12.90 3.48 -16.81
C GLU A 102 12.61 4.06 -15.41
N VAL A 103 13.01 3.31 -14.38
CA VAL A 103 13.07 3.76 -12.98
C VAL A 103 14.48 4.23 -12.67
N ARG A 104 14.63 5.48 -12.22
CA ARG A 104 15.92 6.10 -11.89
C ARG A 104 16.17 6.07 -10.38
N ASP A 105 17.44 6.19 -10.04
CA ASP A 105 17.88 6.25 -8.65
C ASP A 105 17.13 7.34 -7.87
N GLY A 106 16.53 6.98 -6.74
CA GLY A 106 15.85 7.91 -5.83
C GLY A 106 14.50 8.44 -6.30
N ASP A 107 13.93 7.88 -7.37
CA ASP A 107 12.56 8.19 -7.76
C ASP A 107 11.54 7.80 -6.69
N ILE A 108 10.37 8.45 -6.74
CA ILE A 108 9.16 7.89 -6.13
C ILE A 108 8.57 6.86 -7.10
N LEU A 109 8.26 5.67 -6.61
CA LEU A 109 7.75 4.56 -7.42
C LEU A 109 6.36 4.12 -6.96
N PHE A 110 5.34 4.29 -7.79
CA PHE A 110 4.04 3.64 -7.51
C PHE A 110 3.77 2.53 -8.52
N ILE A 111 3.23 1.42 -8.02
CA ILE A 111 2.77 0.30 -8.83
C ILE A 111 1.25 0.33 -8.84
N HIS A 112 0.68 0.43 -10.04
CA HIS A 112 -0.74 0.25 -10.27
C HIS A 112 -0.98 -1.20 -10.69
N THR A 113 -1.56 -1.98 -9.79
CA THR A 113 -1.92 -3.39 -10.04
C THR A 113 -3.38 -3.53 -10.46
N GLY A 114 -4.17 -2.45 -10.41
CA GLY A 114 -5.62 -2.46 -10.68
C GLY A 114 -6.46 -2.91 -9.48
N TRP A 115 -5.85 -3.13 -8.31
CA TRP A 115 -6.57 -3.64 -7.15
C TRP A 115 -7.44 -2.61 -6.46
N SER A 116 -7.14 -1.32 -6.65
CA SER A 116 -8.00 -0.23 -6.16
C SER A 116 -9.43 -0.30 -6.71
N ASP A 117 -9.65 -0.97 -7.84
CA ASP A 117 -11.00 -1.24 -8.39
C ASP A 117 -11.83 -2.20 -7.52
N TYR A 118 -11.21 -2.97 -6.62
CA TYR A 118 -11.93 -3.82 -5.65
C TYR A 118 -12.08 -3.19 -4.27
N SER A 119 -11.56 -1.98 -4.06
CA SER A 119 -11.70 -1.25 -2.80
C SER A 119 -13.16 -0.94 -2.47
N PHE A 120 -13.45 -0.66 -1.19
CA PHE A 120 -14.80 -0.43 -0.70
C PHE A 120 -15.58 0.66 -1.46
N PHE A 121 -14.92 1.76 -1.82
CA PHE A 121 -15.56 2.89 -2.51
C PHE A 121 -15.66 2.71 -4.03
N SER A 122 -15.06 1.64 -4.57
CA SER A 122 -15.19 1.34 -5.99
C SER A 122 -16.59 0.80 -6.31
N PRO A 123 -17.16 1.11 -7.49
CA PRO A 123 -18.38 0.45 -7.97
C PRO A 123 -18.21 -1.07 -8.12
N ASN A 124 -16.98 -1.56 -8.27
CA ASN A 124 -16.64 -2.98 -8.37
C ASN A 124 -16.14 -3.57 -7.03
N GLY A 125 -16.44 -2.90 -5.91
CA GLY A 125 -15.95 -3.27 -4.59
C GLY A 125 -16.18 -4.74 -4.24
N ASP A 126 -15.09 -5.42 -3.87
CA ASP A 126 -15.05 -6.79 -3.40
C ASP A 126 -14.00 -6.86 -2.28
N GLU A 127 -14.45 -6.59 -1.05
CA GLU A 127 -13.56 -6.51 0.12
C GLU A 127 -12.81 -7.81 0.38
N GLU A 128 -13.43 -8.97 0.12
CA GLU A 128 -12.74 -10.25 0.28
C GLU A 128 -11.58 -10.37 -0.71
N ARG A 129 -11.81 -10.01 -1.97
CA ARG A 129 -10.77 -10.02 -3.00
C ARG A 129 -9.71 -8.96 -2.74
N TYR A 130 -10.11 -7.75 -2.36
CA TYR A 130 -9.21 -6.64 -2.06
C TYR A 130 -8.24 -7.00 -0.93
N ILE A 131 -8.75 -7.59 0.16
CA ILE A 131 -7.95 -7.90 1.34
C ILE A 131 -7.18 -9.22 1.19
N GLN A 132 -7.80 -10.26 0.63
CA GLN A 132 -7.26 -11.63 0.73
C GLN A 132 -6.56 -12.12 -0.52
N ARG A 133 -6.74 -11.45 -1.66
CA ARG A 133 -6.37 -12.00 -2.98
C ARG A 133 -5.56 -11.06 -3.84
N HIS A 134 -5.13 -9.93 -3.29
CA HIS A 134 -4.26 -9.01 -4.01
C HIS A 134 -2.96 -9.68 -4.47
N PRO A 135 -2.40 -9.25 -5.61
CA PRO A 135 -1.09 -9.70 -6.03
C PRO A 135 -0.01 -9.15 -5.09
N GLY A 136 1.25 -9.44 -5.38
CA GLY A 136 2.35 -8.91 -4.59
C GLY A 136 3.69 -9.10 -5.29
N PRO A 137 4.74 -8.47 -4.77
CA PRO A 137 6.05 -8.58 -5.36
C PRO A 137 6.71 -9.92 -5.04
N HIS A 138 7.54 -10.39 -5.96
CA HIS A 138 8.56 -11.38 -5.70
C HIS A 138 9.61 -10.82 -4.75
N HIS A 139 10.30 -11.68 -3.98
CA HIS A 139 11.25 -11.24 -2.97
C HIS A 139 12.43 -10.43 -3.53
N SER A 140 12.77 -10.64 -4.81
CA SER A 140 13.79 -9.86 -5.53
C SER A 140 13.48 -8.36 -5.64
N ILE A 141 12.24 -7.93 -5.36
CA ILE A 141 11.90 -6.50 -5.32
C ILE A 141 12.73 -5.74 -4.28
N CYS A 142 13.07 -6.39 -3.16
CA CYS A 142 13.67 -5.70 -2.03
C CYS A 142 15.08 -5.21 -2.38
N ASP A 143 15.92 -6.11 -2.88
CA ASP A 143 17.28 -5.76 -3.29
C ASP A 143 17.27 -4.72 -4.41
N TRP A 144 16.36 -4.88 -5.39
CA TRP A 144 16.25 -3.95 -6.52
C TRP A 144 15.85 -2.54 -6.07
N LEU A 145 14.89 -2.39 -5.15
CA LEU A 145 14.50 -1.08 -4.60
C LEU A 145 15.67 -0.40 -3.87
N LEU A 146 16.44 -1.17 -3.10
CA LEU A 146 17.61 -0.67 -2.38
C LEU A 146 18.74 -0.27 -3.33
N GLU A 147 19.01 -1.07 -4.37
CA GLU A 147 19.99 -0.75 -5.42
C GLU A 147 19.63 0.54 -6.16
N LYS A 148 18.33 0.73 -6.46
CA LYS A 148 17.76 1.96 -7.03
C LYS A 148 17.64 3.10 -6.01
N LYS A 149 18.06 2.92 -4.76
CA LYS A 149 18.01 3.97 -3.70
C LYS A 149 16.63 4.58 -3.53
N ILE A 150 15.58 3.78 -3.73
CA ILE A 150 14.19 4.23 -3.60
C ILE A 150 13.90 4.46 -2.13
N HIS A 151 13.44 5.66 -1.78
CA HIS A 151 12.98 5.98 -0.43
C HIS A 151 11.48 5.76 -0.26
N ILE A 152 10.67 6.12 -1.26
CA ILE A 152 9.21 5.95 -1.22
C ILE A 152 8.78 5.13 -2.43
N TRP A 153 8.16 4.00 -2.15
CA TRP A 153 7.37 3.27 -3.14
C TRP A 153 5.94 3.06 -2.67
N GLY A 154 5.07 2.49 -3.49
CA GLY A 154 3.71 2.23 -3.06
C GLY A 154 2.87 1.45 -4.04
N VAL A 155 1.73 0.98 -3.54
CA VAL A 155 0.82 0.08 -4.27
C VAL A 155 -0.63 0.51 -4.05
N ASP A 156 -1.51 0.18 -5.00
CA ASP A 156 -2.96 0.36 -4.88
C ASP A 156 -3.69 -0.82 -4.22
N MET A 157 -2.94 -1.55 -3.39
CA MET A 157 -3.37 -2.73 -2.63
C MET A 157 -3.40 -2.42 -1.13
N ILE A 158 -4.05 -3.28 -0.34
CA ILE A 158 -4.09 -3.11 1.12
C ILE A 158 -2.71 -3.25 1.77
N SER A 159 -1.80 -4.01 1.16
CA SER A 159 -0.42 -4.11 1.61
C SER A 159 0.58 -4.28 0.46
N THR A 160 1.82 -3.85 0.67
CA THR A 160 2.95 -4.10 -0.23
C THR A 160 3.44 -5.55 -0.23
N ASP A 161 3.19 -6.31 0.83
CA ASP A 161 3.55 -7.72 0.92
C ASP A 161 2.51 -8.61 0.24
N HIS A 162 2.93 -9.63 -0.50
CA HIS A 162 2.00 -10.65 -1.01
C HIS A 162 1.22 -11.32 0.15
N PRO A 163 -0.07 -11.68 0.00
CA PRO A 163 -0.86 -12.28 1.08
C PRO A 163 -0.23 -13.52 1.76
N MET A 164 0.58 -14.30 1.03
CA MET A 164 1.35 -15.43 1.57
C MET A 164 2.50 -15.04 2.50
N ASN A 165 2.96 -13.79 2.46
CA ASN A 165 3.93 -13.22 3.40
C ASN A 165 3.26 -12.52 4.59
N LEU A 166 1.94 -12.46 4.60
CA LEU A 166 1.14 -11.82 5.65
C LEU A 166 0.45 -12.86 6.54
N PRO A 167 -0.06 -12.44 7.72
CA PRO A 167 -0.95 -13.27 8.51
C PRO A 167 -2.07 -13.88 7.65
N ILE A 168 -2.64 -13.11 6.71
CA ILE A 168 -3.78 -13.54 5.88
C ILE A 168 -3.55 -14.86 5.18
N GLY A 169 -2.34 -15.14 4.64
CA GLY A 169 -2.00 -16.41 4.00
C GLY A 169 -1.29 -17.42 4.91
N ARG A 170 -0.88 -17.02 6.12
CA ARG A 170 -0.09 -17.89 7.03
C ARG A 170 -0.84 -18.41 8.24
N PHE A 171 -1.60 -17.56 8.93
CA PHE A 171 -2.23 -17.94 10.20
C PHE A 171 -3.45 -17.11 10.63
N LEU A 172 -3.86 -16.10 9.86
CA LEU A 172 -5.01 -15.26 10.18
C LEU A 172 -6.25 -16.15 10.32
N GLY A 173 -6.89 -16.06 11.49
CA GLY A 173 -8.05 -16.90 11.79
C GLY A 173 -7.71 -18.33 12.22
N LYS A 174 -6.47 -18.63 12.67
CA LYS A 174 -6.18 -19.84 13.45
C LYS A 174 -7.11 -19.86 14.68
N GLY A 175 -8.17 -20.68 14.60
CA GLY A 175 -9.21 -20.77 15.63
C GLY A 175 -10.64 -20.40 15.20
N GLY A 176 -10.86 -20.05 13.92
CA GLY A 176 -12.18 -19.70 13.40
C GLY A 176 -12.40 -20.13 11.94
N LEU A 177 -12.50 -19.16 11.04
CA LEU A 177 -12.85 -19.36 9.61
C LEU A 177 -11.69 -19.84 8.73
N GLU A 178 -10.48 -20.01 9.30
CA GLU A 178 -9.29 -20.55 8.62
C GLU A 178 -9.01 -19.87 7.25
N HIS A 179 -9.16 -18.54 7.18
CA HIS A 179 -8.97 -17.75 5.94
C HIS A 179 -7.63 -18.03 5.28
N TRP A 180 -6.58 -18.20 6.09
CA TRP A 180 -5.25 -18.54 5.60
C TRP A 180 -5.19 -19.83 4.79
N LYS A 181 -6.02 -20.83 5.10
CA LYS A 181 -6.11 -22.05 4.28
C LYS A 181 -6.72 -21.77 2.91
N LYS A 182 -7.73 -20.89 2.83
CA LYS A 182 -8.36 -20.54 1.55
C LYS A 182 -7.37 -19.84 0.63
N VAL A 183 -6.61 -18.88 1.17
CA VAL A 183 -5.58 -18.15 0.43
C VAL A 183 -4.46 -19.10 0.03
N ARG A 184 -3.92 -19.89 0.97
CA ARG A 184 -2.86 -20.87 0.68
C ARG A 184 -3.28 -21.89 -0.38
N ASN A 185 -4.47 -22.48 -0.27
CA ASN A 185 -4.96 -23.46 -1.25
C ASN A 185 -5.02 -22.86 -2.66
N LYS A 186 -5.45 -21.60 -2.81
CA LYS A 186 -5.46 -20.92 -4.13
C LYS A 186 -4.05 -20.76 -4.70
N VAL A 187 -3.06 -20.42 -3.86
CA VAL A 187 -1.66 -20.29 -4.28
C VAL A 187 -1.09 -21.66 -4.65
N GLU A 188 -1.39 -22.70 -3.88
CA GLU A 188 -0.97 -24.08 -4.17
C GLU A 188 -1.58 -24.60 -5.48
N GLU A 189 -2.86 -24.28 -5.76
CA GLU A 189 -3.52 -24.58 -7.04
C GLU A 189 -2.88 -23.82 -8.20
N LYS A 190 -2.45 -22.57 -7.97
CA LYS A 190 -1.91 -21.67 -9.00
C LYS A 190 -0.45 -21.99 -9.36
N PHE A 191 0.41 -22.18 -8.36
CA PHE A 191 1.85 -22.32 -8.56
C PHE A 191 2.38 -23.75 -8.37
N GLY A 192 1.58 -24.65 -7.79
CA GLY A 192 1.97 -25.99 -7.40
C GLY A 192 2.43 -26.04 -5.95
N ALA A 193 1.85 -26.94 -5.16
CA ALA A 193 2.09 -27.05 -3.72
C ALA A 193 3.56 -27.30 -3.34
N ASP A 194 4.32 -27.95 -4.23
CA ASP A 194 5.75 -28.22 -4.06
C ASP A 194 6.63 -26.97 -4.16
N LYS A 195 6.13 -25.88 -4.75
CA LYS A 195 6.88 -24.63 -4.96
C LYS A 195 6.51 -23.52 -4.00
N VAL A 196 5.33 -23.58 -3.36
CA VAL A 196 4.81 -22.49 -2.53
C VAL A 196 5.75 -22.13 -1.38
N ASP A 197 6.33 -23.12 -0.71
CA ASP A 197 7.23 -22.87 0.41
C ASP A 197 8.60 -22.31 -0.05
N GLU A 198 9.02 -22.60 -1.29
CA GLU A 198 10.21 -21.97 -1.90
C GLU A 198 9.92 -20.51 -2.29
N MET A 199 8.74 -20.24 -2.83
CA MET A 199 8.31 -18.90 -3.24
C MET A 199 8.03 -17.98 -2.03
N PHE A 200 7.52 -18.53 -0.94
CA PHE A 200 7.09 -17.80 0.25
C PHE A 200 7.65 -18.46 1.53
N PRO A 201 8.98 -18.46 1.71
CA PRO A 201 9.62 -19.14 2.83
C PRO A 201 9.29 -18.46 4.16
N GLU A 202 9.50 -19.15 5.30
CA GLU A 202 9.05 -18.65 6.60
C GLU A 202 9.67 -17.30 6.96
N GLU A 203 10.95 -17.11 6.62
CA GLU A 203 11.71 -15.87 6.79
C GLU A 203 11.19 -14.68 5.97
N ALA A 204 10.39 -14.92 4.92
CA ALA A 204 9.75 -13.86 4.13
C ALA A 204 8.46 -13.31 4.79
N TYR A 205 8.23 -13.57 6.09
CA TYR A 205 7.11 -12.98 6.80
C TYR A 205 7.25 -11.46 6.87
N GLN A 206 6.22 -10.73 6.40
CA GLN A 206 6.22 -9.27 6.27
C GLN A 206 7.51 -8.77 5.59
N LEU A 207 7.81 -9.36 4.44
CA LEU A 207 9.08 -9.27 3.75
C LEU A 207 9.44 -7.82 3.44
N THR A 208 8.55 -7.07 2.80
CA THR A 208 8.85 -5.70 2.37
C THR A 208 9.12 -4.81 3.57
N HIS A 209 8.34 -4.95 4.63
CA HIS A 209 8.52 -4.21 5.87
C HIS A 209 9.87 -4.55 6.55
N ASN A 210 10.15 -5.84 6.76
CA ASN A 210 11.36 -6.29 7.47
C ASN A 210 12.65 -6.05 6.66
N ALA A 211 12.59 -6.18 5.34
CA ALA A 211 13.76 -6.02 4.47
C ALA A 211 14.05 -4.56 4.12
N LEU A 212 13.05 -3.68 4.04
CA LEU A 212 13.23 -2.33 3.51
C LEU A 212 13.32 -1.24 4.59
N PHE A 213 12.54 -1.35 5.68
CA PHE A 213 12.44 -0.28 6.67
C PHE A 213 13.76 -0.01 7.43
N PRO A 214 14.60 -1.03 7.73
CA PRO A 214 15.94 -0.79 8.27
C PRO A 214 16.84 0.09 7.39
N HIS A 215 16.50 0.24 6.10
CA HIS A 215 17.25 0.99 5.10
C HIS A 215 16.54 2.27 4.66
N ASP A 216 15.51 2.71 5.38
CA ASP A 216 14.68 3.88 5.04
C ASP A 216 14.05 3.83 3.62
N CYS A 217 13.80 2.63 3.12
CA CYS A 217 12.92 2.39 1.98
C CYS A 217 11.53 2.07 2.53
N ILE A 218 10.61 3.01 2.40
CA ILE A 218 9.29 3.00 3.04
C ILE A 218 8.19 2.99 1.99
N HIS A 219 6.96 2.66 2.39
CA HIS A 219 5.88 2.50 1.43
C HIS A 219 4.57 3.19 1.76
N VAL A 220 3.86 3.51 0.68
CA VAL A 220 2.46 3.93 0.66
C VAL A 220 1.59 2.75 0.29
N GLU A 221 0.58 2.48 1.10
CA GLU A 221 -0.40 1.44 0.84
C GLU A 221 -1.77 2.06 0.55
N ASN A 222 -2.66 1.30 -0.09
CA ASN A 222 -4.01 1.72 -0.46
C ASN A 222 -4.04 2.98 -1.32
N LEU A 223 -3.14 3.11 -2.30
CA LEU A 223 -3.31 4.11 -3.36
C LEU A 223 -4.63 3.86 -4.12
N GLY A 224 -5.16 4.89 -4.77
CA GLY A 224 -6.44 4.83 -5.47
C GLY A 224 -6.75 6.11 -6.25
N GLY A 225 -8.02 6.49 -6.30
CA GLY A 225 -8.46 7.69 -7.02
C GLY A 225 -8.14 7.63 -8.51
N ASP A 226 -7.36 8.60 -8.98
CA ASP A 226 -6.94 8.73 -10.38
C ASP A 226 -5.81 7.78 -10.78
N ILE A 227 -5.30 6.92 -9.89
CA ILE A 227 -4.15 6.04 -10.18
C ILE A 227 -4.37 5.15 -11.41
N GLY A 228 -5.61 4.76 -11.73
CA GLY A 228 -5.95 3.94 -12.90
C GLY A 228 -6.03 4.70 -14.23
N LEU A 229 -5.83 6.02 -14.24
CA LEU A 229 -5.86 6.79 -15.48
C LEU A 229 -4.62 6.51 -16.33
N LYS A 230 -4.83 5.92 -17.52
CA LYS A 230 -3.78 5.60 -18.50
C LYS A 230 -2.85 6.76 -18.85
N GLU A 231 -3.33 7.99 -18.72
CA GLU A 231 -2.52 9.19 -18.94
C GLU A 231 -1.47 9.44 -17.86
N LEU A 232 -1.41 8.65 -16.78
CA LEU A 232 -0.39 8.74 -15.74
C LEU A 232 0.67 7.64 -15.83
N HIS A 233 0.37 6.56 -16.56
CA HIS A 233 1.14 5.32 -16.50
C HIS A 233 2.40 5.33 -17.36
N ASN A 234 3.38 4.55 -16.91
CA ASN A 234 4.57 4.13 -17.66
C ASN A 234 5.36 5.29 -18.27
N LYS A 235 5.36 6.44 -17.59
CA LYS A 235 6.10 7.63 -17.97
C LYS A 235 6.59 8.39 -16.75
N ARG A 236 7.62 9.19 -16.98
CA ARG A 236 8.18 10.12 -16.00
C ARG A 236 7.15 11.19 -15.65
N ILE A 237 6.81 11.30 -14.38
CA ILE A 237 5.95 12.36 -13.84
C ILE A 237 6.54 12.91 -12.54
N THR A 238 5.90 13.92 -11.96
CA THR A 238 6.21 14.33 -10.58
C THR A 238 5.16 13.72 -9.66
N LEU A 239 5.61 13.14 -8.55
CA LEU A 239 4.78 12.50 -7.54
C LEU A 239 4.95 13.21 -6.20
N GLY A 240 3.94 13.08 -5.35
CA GLY A 240 4.01 13.56 -3.97
C GLY A 240 3.19 12.72 -3.03
N VAL A 241 3.67 12.58 -1.80
CA VAL A 241 3.02 11.86 -0.69
C VAL A 241 3.08 12.74 0.54
N PHE A 242 1.93 13.25 0.99
CA PHE A 242 1.89 14.22 2.08
C PHE A 242 1.20 13.63 3.31
N PRO A 243 1.95 12.94 4.19
CA PRO A 243 1.42 12.41 5.44
C PRO A 243 1.11 13.52 6.45
N TRP A 244 0.21 13.25 7.39
CA TRP A 244 0.06 14.09 8.57
C TRP A 244 1.36 14.16 9.36
N LYS A 245 1.86 15.38 9.59
CA LYS A 245 3.07 15.59 10.38
C LYS A 245 2.78 15.52 11.89
N PHE A 246 2.64 14.31 12.43
CA PHE A 246 2.49 14.12 13.87
C PHE A 246 3.73 13.48 14.50
N LYS A 247 4.19 14.09 15.59
CA LYS A 247 5.46 13.74 16.23
C LYS A 247 5.39 12.36 16.87
N GLY A 248 6.34 11.49 16.51
CA GLY A 248 6.42 10.14 17.07
C GLY A 248 5.58 9.09 16.34
N GLY A 249 4.94 9.46 15.21
CA GLY A 249 4.11 8.55 14.44
C GLY A 249 4.87 7.44 13.74
N GLU A 250 4.33 6.22 13.80
CA GLU A 250 4.88 5.06 13.11
C GLU A 250 4.32 4.88 11.69
N ALA A 251 3.12 5.41 11.43
CA ALA A 251 2.52 5.61 10.12
C ALA A 251 1.61 6.84 10.15
N ALA A 252 1.14 7.31 8.99
CA ALA A 252 0.17 8.40 8.93
C ALA A 252 -0.64 8.36 7.64
N PHE A 253 -1.92 8.74 7.72
CA PHE A 253 -2.71 9.03 6.52
C PHE A 253 -2.02 10.10 5.70
N CYS A 254 -2.05 9.92 4.39
CA CYS A 254 -1.43 10.83 3.48
C CYS A 254 -2.33 11.16 2.30
N ARG A 255 -2.09 12.32 1.69
CA ARG A 255 -2.58 12.60 0.36
C ARG A 255 -1.47 12.29 -0.64
N ALA A 256 -1.68 11.29 -1.49
CA ALA A 256 -0.82 11.00 -2.62
C ALA A 256 -1.34 11.73 -3.87
N VAL A 257 -0.46 12.32 -4.66
CA VAL A 257 -0.82 13.10 -5.85
C VAL A 257 0.20 12.93 -6.99
N ALA A 258 -0.25 13.15 -8.22
CA ALA A 258 0.60 13.26 -9.40
C ALA A 258 0.41 14.60 -10.11
N TRP A 259 1.48 15.08 -10.74
CA TRP A 259 1.47 16.20 -11.67
C TRP A 259 1.85 15.72 -13.07
N ALA A 260 0.94 15.89 -14.03
CA ALA A 260 1.12 15.51 -15.43
C ALA A 260 0.48 16.51 -16.42
#